data_AF-A0A5N4E8V5-F1
#
_entry.id   AF-A0A5N4E8V5-F1
#
_cell.length_a   1.000
_cell.length_b   1.000
_cell.length_c   1.000
_cell.angle_alpha   90.00
_cell.angle_beta   90.00
_cell.angle_gamma   90.00
#
_symmetry.space_group_name_H-M   'P 1'
#
loop_
_entity.id
_entity.type
_entity.pdbx_description
1 polymer ?
#
loop_
_entity_poly.entity_id
_entity_poly.type
_entity_poly.pdbx_seq_one_letter_code
_entity_poly.pdbx_strand_id
1 'polypeptide(L)'
;MAAQALTLLREVSRLEAPLEELRALQSVLQSVPLSELREQAAELRLGPLFSLLNENHREQTTLCVSILERLLQALEPVHVARNLRSDLQRGLTHPNDSVKILTLSQVGRIVENSDAVTEILNNTELLKQIVYCIGGENLSVAKAAIKSLSRISLTQAGLEALFESNLLDDLKNVMKTNDIVRYRVYELIVEISSVSPESLNYCTTSGLVTQLLKELTGEDVLVRATCIEMVTSLACTHHGRQYLAQEGVIDQISNIIVGADSDPFSSFYLPGFVKFFGNLAIMDSPQQVCERYPVFVEKVFEMMESQDPTMIGVAVDTIGILGSNVEGKQVLQKTAEQQTDDLLRMAESWFSSLSRDPLELFRGIST
;
A
#
# COMPACT_ATOMS: atom_id res chain seq x y z
N MET A 1 28.12 28.74 -2.48
CA MET A 1 27.96 27.41 -1.87
C MET A 1 27.88 26.31 -2.93
N ALA A 2 27.08 26.46 -4.00
CA ALA A 2 27.03 25.47 -5.10
C ALA A 2 28.40 25.16 -5.75
N ALA A 3 29.22 26.19 -6.04
CA ALA A 3 30.57 25.99 -6.56
C ALA A 3 31.49 25.20 -5.61
N GLN A 4 31.34 25.38 -4.29
CA GLN A 4 32.08 24.63 -3.29
C GLN A 4 31.66 23.16 -3.28
N ALA A 5 30.36 22.86 -3.45
CA ALA A 5 29.88 21.49 -3.58
C ALA A 5 30.46 20.80 -4.83
N LEU A 6 30.59 21.50 -5.96
CA LEU A 6 31.22 20.96 -7.17
C LEU A 6 32.71 20.67 -6.96
N THR A 7 33.43 21.53 -6.24
CA THR A 7 34.84 21.30 -5.90
C THR A 7 34.99 20.05 -5.03
N LEU A 8 34.20 19.94 -3.95
CA LEU A 8 34.20 18.77 -3.06
C LEU A 8 33.83 17.48 -3.81
N LEU A 9 32.86 17.53 -4.74
CA LEU A 9 32.51 16.39 -5.59
C LEU A 9 33.69 15.93 -6.47
N ARG A 10 34.49 16.87 -6.99
CA ARG A 10 35.71 16.56 -7.74
C ARG A 10 36.82 16.00 -6.85
N GLU A 11 36.90 16.42 -5.59
CA GLU A 11 37.87 15.89 -4.63
C GLU A 11 37.54 14.45 -4.23
N VAL A 12 36.27 14.16 -3.91
CA VAL A 12 35.77 12.79 -3.64
C VAL A 12 36.13 11.84 -4.78
N SER A 13 36.13 12.32 -6.03
CA SER A 13 36.46 11.48 -7.20
C SER A 13 37.92 11.04 -7.30
N ARG A 14 38.82 11.60 -6.48
CA ARG A 14 40.27 11.34 -6.55
C ARG A 14 40.80 10.48 -5.40
N LEU A 15 39.94 10.15 -4.43
CA LEU A 15 40.32 9.53 -3.18
C LEU A 15 39.73 8.11 -3.08
N GLU A 16 40.52 7.17 -2.56
CA GLU A 16 40.10 5.77 -2.41
C GLU A 16 39.20 5.53 -1.18
N ALA A 17 39.23 6.41 -0.17
CA ALA A 17 38.38 6.31 1.02
C ALA A 17 37.95 7.69 1.56
N PRO A 18 37.10 8.44 0.82
CA PRO A 18 36.80 9.86 1.08
C PRO A 18 35.76 10.11 2.18
N LEU A 19 35.86 9.48 3.35
CA LEU A 19 34.80 9.62 4.37
C LEU A 19 34.64 11.05 4.89
N GLU A 20 35.73 11.78 5.12
CA GLU A 20 35.67 13.16 5.62
C GLU A 20 35.14 14.11 4.55
N GLU A 21 35.57 13.93 3.30
CA GLU A 21 35.13 14.70 2.15
C GLU A 21 33.67 14.44 1.83
N LEU A 22 33.18 13.20 1.98
CA LEU A 22 31.77 12.87 1.85
C LEU A 22 30.93 13.56 2.93
N ARG A 23 31.38 13.57 4.20
CA ARG A 23 30.70 14.30 5.28
C ARG A 23 30.66 15.81 5.00
N ALA A 24 31.78 16.38 4.56
CA ALA A 24 31.85 17.79 4.18
C ALA A 24 30.92 18.10 2.99
N LEU A 25 30.93 17.26 1.95
CA LEU A 25 30.07 17.41 0.79
C LEU A 25 28.59 17.33 1.16
N GLN A 26 28.20 16.36 2.00
CA GLN A 26 26.83 16.22 2.51
C GLN A 26 26.40 17.49 3.25
N SER A 27 27.23 18.00 4.17
CA SER A 27 26.94 19.20 4.94
C SER A 27 26.77 20.42 4.03
N VAL A 28 27.62 20.60 3.02
CA VAL A 28 27.50 21.70 2.07
C VAL A 28 26.21 21.54 1.26
N LEU A 29 25.94 20.38 0.69
CA LEU A 29 24.76 20.14 -0.16
C LEU A 29 23.42 20.36 0.54
N GLN A 30 23.34 20.07 1.85
CA GLN A 30 22.14 20.35 2.64
C GLN A 30 21.83 21.85 2.73
N SER A 31 22.86 22.70 2.68
CA SER A 31 22.72 24.16 2.71
C SER A 31 22.49 24.81 1.34
N VAL A 32 22.73 24.08 0.23
CA VAL A 32 22.53 24.61 -1.13
C VAL A 32 21.05 24.42 -1.54
N PRO A 33 20.35 25.49 -1.99
CA PRO A 33 19.02 25.38 -2.58
C PRO A 33 19.01 24.49 -3.82
N LEU A 34 17.92 23.72 -4.03
CA LEU A 34 17.79 22.86 -5.21
C LEU A 34 17.84 23.65 -6.54
N SER A 35 17.37 24.89 -6.55
CA SER A 35 17.42 25.76 -7.75
C SER A 35 18.85 26.03 -8.20
N GLU A 36 19.76 26.34 -7.27
CA GLU A 36 21.18 26.54 -7.58
C GLU A 36 21.85 25.26 -8.06
N LEU A 37 21.48 24.10 -7.49
CA LEU A 37 22.00 22.81 -7.96
C LEU A 37 21.51 22.47 -9.38
N ARG A 38 20.28 22.86 -9.74
CA ARG A 38 19.72 22.67 -11.09
C ARG A 38 20.47 23.50 -12.12
N GLU A 39 20.85 24.73 -11.80
CA GLU A 39 21.67 25.57 -12.69
C GLU A 39 23.03 24.93 -13.00
N GLN A 40 23.54 24.11 -12.07
CA GLN A 40 24.81 23.41 -12.18
C GLN A 40 24.68 21.95 -12.64
N ALA A 41 23.48 21.50 -13.03
CA ALA A 41 23.18 20.09 -13.31
C ALA A 41 24.12 19.46 -14.35
N ALA A 42 24.51 20.22 -15.38
CA ALA A 42 25.40 19.74 -16.44
C ALA A 42 26.83 19.44 -15.96
N GLU A 43 27.26 20.01 -14.82
CA GLU A 43 28.59 19.80 -14.25
C GLU A 43 28.63 18.67 -13.22
N LEU A 44 27.47 18.12 -12.83
CA LEU A 44 27.38 17.06 -11.83
C LEU A 44 27.90 15.73 -12.38
N ARG A 45 29.11 15.35 -11.97
CA ARG A 45 29.71 14.04 -12.28
C ARG A 45 29.43 13.05 -11.16
N LEU A 46 28.37 12.25 -11.32
CA LEU A 46 27.91 11.31 -10.29
C LEU A 46 28.64 9.94 -10.29
N GLY A 47 29.33 9.59 -11.38
CA GLY A 47 30.02 8.30 -11.52
C GLY A 47 30.90 7.89 -10.33
N PRO A 48 31.72 8.79 -9.75
CA PRO A 48 32.52 8.47 -8.57
C PRO A 48 31.69 8.13 -7.33
N LEU A 49 30.53 8.77 -7.13
CA LEU A 49 29.64 8.43 -6.04
C LEU A 49 29.02 7.04 -6.26
N PHE A 50 28.69 6.69 -7.51
CA PHE A 50 28.19 5.35 -7.83
C PHE A 50 29.24 4.26 -7.67
N SER A 51 30.54 4.53 -7.92
CA SER A 51 31.60 3.56 -7.64
C SER A 51 31.75 3.30 -6.14
N LEU A 52 31.75 4.38 -5.34
CA LEU A 52 31.86 4.32 -3.87
C LEU A 52 30.70 3.57 -3.19
N LEU A 53 29.53 3.45 -3.83
CA LEU A 53 28.43 2.62 -3.32
C LEU A 53 28.79 1.13 -3.25
N ASN A 54 29.67 0.63 -4.13
CA ASN A 54 29.99 -0.80 -4.23
C ASN A 54 31.11 -1.26 -3.28
N GLU A 55 31.78 -0.31 -2.63
CA GLU A 55 32.78 -0.60 -1.61
C GLU A 55 32.02 -0.89 -0.31
N ASN A 56 32.22 -2.07 0.30
CA ASN A 56 31.42 -2.62 1.40
C ASN A 56 31.57 -1.87 2.75
N HIS A 57 31.48 -0.54 2.76
CA HIS A 57 31.57 0.33 3.93
C HIS A 57 30.22 0.98 4.21
N ARG A 58 29.52 0.49 5.24
CA ARG A 58 28.14 0.91 5.58
C ARG A 58 27.98 2.43 5.75
N GLU A 59 28.93 3.09 6.42
CA GLU A 59 28.89 4.54 6.63
C GLU A 59 29.06 5.30 5.30
N GLN A 60 30.03 4.90 4.48
CA GLN A 60 30.24 5.46 3.15
C GLN A 60 28.99 5.31 2.28
N THR A 61 28.39 4.12 2.24
CA THR A 61 27.14 3.90 1.48
C THR A 61 26.05 4.85 1.94
N THR A 62 25.91 5.07 3.25
CA THR A 62 24.89 5.95 3.83
C THR A 62 25.10 7.41 3.40
N LEU A 63 26.35 7.89 3.46
CA LEU A 63 26.71 9.23 3.01
C LEU A 63 26.47 9.40 1.50
N CYS A 64 26.92 8.44 0.69
CA CYS A 64 26.71 8.45 -0.75
C CYS A 64 25.22 8.46 -1.12
N VAL A 65 24.38 7.65 -0.45
CA VAL A 65 22.93 7.65 -0.67
C VAL A 65 22.33 9.02 -0.37
N SER A 66 22.67 9.64 0.77
CA SER A 66 22.14 10.96 1.13
C SER A 66 22.58 12.06 0.16
N ILE A 67 23.83 12.03 -0.28
CA ILE A 67 24.38 12.97 -1.27
C ILE A 67 23.68 12.79 -2.61
N LEU A 68 23.58 11.54 -3.10
CA LEU A 68 22.94 11.21 -4.37
C LEU A 68 21.45 11.54 -4.36
N GLU A 69 20.75 11.32 -3.26
CA GLU A 69 19.34 11.72 -3.10
C GLU A 69 19.16 13.22 -3.40
N ARG A 70 20.03 14.06 -2.86
CA ARG A 70 19.99 15.51 -3.10
C ARG A 70 20.38 15.89 -4.52
N LEU A 71 21.45 15.30 -5.06
CA LEU A 71 21.95 15.64 -6.39
C LEU A 71 21.03 15.14 -7.51
N LEU A 72 20.48 13.93 -7.39
CA LEU A 72 19.55 13.37 -8.37
C LEU A 72 18.25 14.18 -8.43
N GLN A 73 17.78 14.76 -7.31
CA GLN A 73 16.64 15.70 -7.29
C GLN A 73 16.87 16.96 -8.13
N ALA A 74 18.11 17.37 -8.33
CA ALA A 74 18.47 18.49 -9.19
C ALA A 74 18.58 18.12 -10.68
N LEU A 75 18.58 16.83 -11.02
CA LEU A 75 18.56 16.37 -12.41
C LEU A 75 17.14 16.20 -12.93
N GLU A 76 16.96 16.51 -14.21
CA GLU A 76 15.72 16.29 -14.94
C GLU A 76 15.44 14.79 -15.12
N PRO A 77 14.19 14.32 -14.94
CA PRO A 77 13.86 12.90 -15.03
C PRO A 77 14.27 12.25 -16.35
N VAL A 78 14.09 12.96 -17.47
CA VAL A 78 14.51 12.49 -18.81
C VAL A 78 16.02 12.26 -18.87
N HIS A 79 16.81 13.14 -18.25
CA HIS A 79 18.26 13.00 -18.20
C HIS A 79 18.67 11.76 -17.38
N VAL A 80 18.06 11.58 -16.21
CA VAL A 80 18.31 10.41 -15.34
C VAL A 80 17.98 9.12 -16.08
N ALA A 81 16.80 9.04 -16.71
CA ALA A 81 16.34 7.84 -17.40
C ALA A 81 17.26 7.42 -18.55
N ARG A 82 17.75 8.39 -19.34
CA ARG A 82 18.61 8.13 -20.52
C ARG A 82 20.07 7.88 -20.17
N ASN A 83 20.63 8.65 -19.25
CA ASN A 83 22.08 8.66 -19.03
C ASN A 83 22.52 7.78 -17.85
N LEU A 84 21.61 7.45 -16.93
CA LEU A 84 21.91 6.66 -15.73
C LEU A 84 21.23 5.28 -15.75
N ARG A 85 20.85 4.77 -16.92
CA ARG A 85 20.13 3.49 -17.09
C ARG A 85 20.83 2.32 -16.40
N SER A 86 22.15 2.19 -16.60
CA SER A 86 22.95 1.13 -15.98
C SER A 86 23.07 1.30 -14.47
N ASP A 87 23.15 2.53 -13.99
CA ASP A 87 23.24 2.83 -12.56
C ASP A 87 21.91 2.54 -11.85
N LEU A 88 20.78 2.81 -12.52
CA LEU A 88 19.44 2.41 -12.04
C LEU A 88 19.34 0.89 -11.94
N GLN A 89 19.76 0.14 -12.96
CA GLN A 89 19.74 -1.32 -12.90
C GLN A 89 20.62 -1.85 -11.75
N ARG A 90 21.87 -1.36 -11.65
CA ARG A 90 22.78 -1.73 -10.57
C ARG A 90 22.21 -1.41 -9.19
N GLY A 91 21.57 -0.25 -9.05
CA GLY A 91 20.96 0.20 -7.80
C GLY A 91 19.84 -0.71 -7.31
N LEU A 92 18.97 -1.22 -8.20
CA LEU A 92 17.91 -2.18 -7.83
C LEU A 92 18.48 -3.54 -7.39
N THR A 93 19.61 -3.96 -7.97
CA THR A 93 20.29 -5.22 -7.62
C THR A 93 21.29 -5.08 -6.46
N HIS A 94 21.46 -3.88 -5.91
CA HIS A 94 22.48 -3.60 -4.90
C HIS A 94 22.14 -4.31 -3.57
N PRO A 95 23.11 -4.87 -2.82
CA PRO A 95 22.82 -5.58 -1.56
C PRO A 95 22.27 -4.67 -0.44
N ASN A 96 22.59 -3.38 -0.47
CA ASN A 96 22.10 -2.42 0.53
C ASN A 96 20.73 -1.83 0.13
N ASP A 97 19.73 -2.05 0.97
CA ASP A 97 18.34 -1.61 0.74
C ASP A 97 18.18 -0.09 0.61
N SER A 98 19.02 0.72 1.26
CA SER A 98 18.97 2.18 1.11
C SER A 98 19.29 2.64 -0.32
N VAL A 99 20.14 1.88 -1.03
CA VAL A 99 20.45 2.12 -2.45
C VAL A 99 19.25 1.74 -3.31
N LYS A 100 18.61 0.58 -3.06
CA LYS A 100 17.39 0.18 -3.77
C LYS A 100 16.28 1.21 -3.59
N ILE A 101 16.06 1.71 -2.38
CA ILE A 101 15.05 2.73 -2.05
C ILE A 101 15.34 4.03 -2.81
N LEU A 102 16.60 4.49 -2.82
CA LEU A 102 16.99 5.67 -3.59
C LEU A 102 16.70 5.48 -5.09
N THR A 103 17.04 4.31 -5.63
CA THR A 103 16.79 3.97 -7.03
C THR A 103 15.29 3.93 -7.36
N LEU A 104 14.47 3.27 -6.54
CA LEU A 104 13.01 3.22 -6.71
C LEU A 104 12.36 4.61 -6.58
N SER A 105 12.91 5.47 -5.71
CA SER A 105 12.50 6.88 -5.63
C SER A 105 12.77 7.63 -6.94
N GLN A 106 13.92 7.41 -7.59
CA GLN A 106 14.19 7.98 -8.91
C GLN A 106 13.30 7.38 -10.00
N VAL A 107 13.06 6.06 -10.00
CA VAL A 107 12.08 5.45 -10.91
C VAL A 107 10.72 6.11 -10.74
N GLY A 108 10.29 6.31 -9.49
CA GLY A 108 9.04 7.00 -9.14
C GLY A 108 8.92 8.40 -9.76
N ARG A 109 10.01 9.17 -9.77
CA ARG A 109 10.08 10.50 -10.43
C ARG A 109 10.06 10.40 -11.96
N ILE A 110 10.71 9.39 -12.52
CA ILE A 110 10.79 9.17 -13.97
C ILE A 110 9.41 8.81 -14.53
N VAL A 111 8.69 7.91 -13.87
CA VAL A 111 7.39 7.42 -14.35
C VAL A 111 6.27 8.46 -14.22
N GLU A 112 6.44 9.48 -13.35
CA GLU A 112 5.55 10.64 -13.27
C GLU A 112 5.79 11.68 -14.37
N ASN A 113 6.88 11.56 -15.12
CA ASN A 113 7.20 12.46 -16.23
C ASN A 113 6.81 11.81 -17.57
N SER A 114 5.89 12.44 -18.31
CA SER A 114 5.36 11.94 -19.58
C SER A 114 6.42 11.66 -20.65
N ASP A 115 7.50 12.44 -20.66
CA ASP A 115 8.56 12.31 -21.67
C ASP A 115 9.57 11.22 -21.29
N ALA A 116 9.76 10.98 -19.98
CA ALA A 116 10.76 10.06 -19.45
C ALA A 116 10.22 8.64 -19.20
N VAL A 117 8.92 8.47 -18.96
CA VAL A 117 8.31 7.17 -18.64
C VAL A 117 8.56 6.11 -19.71
N THR A 118 8.62 6.52 -20.98
CA THR A 118 8.88 5.62 -22.12
C THR A 118 10.25 4.92 -22.02
N GLU A 119 11.25 5.57 -21.43
CA GLU A 119 12.58 4.98 -21.22
C GLU A 119 12.54 3.82 -20.21
N ILE A 120 11.63 3.88 -19.23
CA ILE A 120 11.42 2.80 -18.26
C ILE A 120 10.62 1.67 -18.90
N LEU A 121 9.54 2.01 -19.62
CA LEU A 121 8.69 1.03 -20.30
C LEU A 121 9.47 0.20 -21.33
N ASN A 122 10.40 0.83 -22.06
CA ASN A 122 11.26 0.17 -23.04
C ASN A 122 12.43 -0.62 -22.41
N ASN A 123 12.53 -0.66 -21.08
CA ASN A 123 13.59 -1.34 -20.37
C ASN A 123 13.06 -2.52 -19.55
N THR A 124 12.75 -3.61 -20.25
CA THR A 124 12.19 -4.85 -19.68
C THR A 124 13.01 -5.39 -18.50
N GLU A 125 14.35 -5.32 -18.57
CA GLU A 125 15.19 -5.79 -17.47
C GLU A 125 15.03 -4.91 -16.23
N LEU A 126 14.92 -3.59 -16.38
CA LEU A 126 14.70 -2.71 -15.22
C LEU A 126 13.32 -2.96 -14.60
N LEU A 127 12.27 -3.08 -15.42
CA LEU A 127 10.93 -3.43 -14.95
C LEU A 127 10.92 -4.75 -14.20
N LYS A 128 11.61 -5.76 -14.74
CA LYS A 128 11.80 -7.05 -14.08
C LYS A 128 12.46 -6.85 -12.71
N GLN A 129 13.57 -6.12 -12.62
CA GLN A 129 14.23 -5.88 -11.33
C GLN A 129 13.33 -5.15 -10.31
N ILE A 130 12.43 -4.26 -10.76
CA ILE A 130 11.43 -3.63 -9.88
C ILE A 130 10.45 -4.70 -9.36
N VAL A 131 9.98 -5.61 -10.22
CA VAL A 131 9.12 -6.74 -9.80
C VAL A 131 9.82 -7.60 -8.74
N TYR A 132 11.10 -7.97 -8.95
CA TYR A 132 11.85 -8.77 -7.96
C TYR A 132 12.10 -8.02 -6.64
N CYS A 133 12.10 -6.69 -6.63
CA CYS A 133 12.18 -5.90 -5.39
C CYS A 133 10.95 -6.08 -4.47
N ILE A 134 9.79 -6.47 -4.99
CA ILE A 134 8.62 -6.83 -4.17
C ILE A 134 8.92 -8.05 -3.28
N GLY A 135 9.67 -9.01 -3.84
CA GLY A 135 10.06 -10.24 -3.17
C GLY A 135 11.20 -10.11 -2.15
N GLY A 136 11.81 -8.92 -2.02
CA GLY A 136 12.91 -8.68 -1.08
C GLY A 136 12.46 -8.74 0.39
N GLU A 137 13.37 -9.04 1.31
CA GLU A 137 13.05 -9.13 2.74
C GLU A 137 12.56 -7.79 3.32
N ASN A 138 13.18 -6.68 2.89
CA ASN A 138 12.91 -5.36 3.40
C ASN A 138 11.54 -4.80 2.92
N LEU A 139 10.64 -4.56 3.86
CA LEU A 139 9.29 -4.05 3.58
C LEU A 139 9.30 -2.67 2.89
N SER A 140 10.24 -1.78 3.24
CA SER A 140 10.33 -0.45 2.64
C SER A 140 10.72 -0.51 1.17
N VAL A 141 11.59 -1.45 0.78
CA VAL A 141 11.95 -1.71 -0.62
C VAL A 141 10.74 -2.22 -1.38
N ALA A 142 10.03 -3.21 -0.82
CA ALA A 142 8.83 -3.76 -1.44
C ALA A 142 7.75 -2.69 -1.65
N LYS A 143 7.45 -1.86 -0.63
CA LYS A 143 6.48 -0.76 -0.75
C LYS A 143 6.88 0.28 -1.81
N ALA A 144 8.17 0.61 -1.90
CA ALA A 144 8.66 1.50 -2.95
C ALA A 144 8.48 0.89 -4.35
N ALA A 145 8.72 -0.42 -4.49
CA ALA A 145 8.53 -1.14 -5.76
C ALA A 145 7.05 -1.23 -6.17
N ILE A 146 6.16 -1.56 -5.23
CA ILE A 146 4.70 -1.54 -5.43
C ILE A 146 4.28 -0.16 -5.94
N LYS A 147 4.64 0.90 -5.22
CA LYS A 147 4.31 2.28 -5.61
C LYS A 147 4.83 2.65 -7.01
N SER A 148 6.04 2.22 -7.37
CA SER A 148 6.59 2.44 -8.71
C SER A 148 5.78 1.73 -9.79
N LEU A 149 5.42 0.46 -9.59
CA LEU A 149 4.64 -0.33 -10.55
C LEU A 149 3.18 0.15 -10.65
N SER A 150 2.57 0.54 -9.54
CA SER A 150 1.24 1.17 -9.52
C SER A 150 1.23 2.45 -10.37
N ARG A 151 2.27 3.27 -10.28
CA ARG A 151 2.42 4.49 -11.10
C ARG A 151 2.62 4.18 -12.59
N ILE A 152 3.44 3.18 -12.91
CA ILE A 152 3.63 2.72 -14.29
C ILE A 152 2.28 2.31 -14.91
N SER A 153 1.46 1.62 -14.12
CA SER A 153 0.15 1.08 -14.51
C SER A 153 -0.95 2.14 -14.64
N LEU A 154 -0.65 3.44 -14.47
CA LEU A 154 -1.60 4.54 -14.72
C LEU A 154 -1.81 4.83 -16.20
N THR A 155 -1.01 4.22 -17.08
CA THR A 155 -1.10 4.40 -18.54
C THR A 155 -1.37 3.05 -19.20
N GLN A 156 -2.03 3.08 -20.36
CA GLN A 156 -2.31 1.88 -21.14
C GLN A 156 -1.03 1.08 -21.45
N ALA A 157 0.01 1.75 -21.95
CA ALA A 157 1.29 1.11 -22.26
C ALA A 157 1.95 0.47 -21.03
N GLY A 158 1.74 1.04 -19.84
CA GLY A 158 2.23 0.46 -18.58
C GLY A 158 1.42 -0.77 -18.14
N LEU A 159 0.10 -0.77 -18.33
CA LEU A 159 -0.75 -1.95 -18.10
C LEU A 159 -0.37 -3.09 -19.05
N GLU A 160 -0.26 -2.81 -20.34
CA GLU A 160 0.18 -3.78 -21.36
C GLU A 160 1.57 -4.32 -21.02
N ALA A 161 2.52 -3.45 -20.64
CA ALA A 161 3.84 -3.88 -20.21
C ALA A 161 3.78 -4.84 -19.01
N LEU A 162 2.94 -4.56 -18.00
CA LEU A 162 2.89 -5.37 -16.78
C LEU A 162 2.12 -6.69 -16.97
N PHE A 163 1.02 -6.67 -17.71
CA PHE A 163 0.05 -7.79 -17.76
C PHE A 163 0.07 -8.59 -19.06
N GLU A 164 0.53 -8.01 -20.17
CA GLU A 164 0.57 -8.69 -21.49
C GLU A 164 1.99 -9.12 -21.91
N SER A 165 3.00 -8.83 -21.08
CA SER A 165 4.38 -9.28 -21.29
C SER A 165 4.80 -10.38 -20.32
N ASN A 166 6.04 -10.84 -20.45
CA ASN A 166 6.66 -11.81 -19.52
C ASN A 166 6.74 -11.30 -18.06
N LEU A 167 6.50 -10.00 -17.81
CA LEU A 167 6.48 -9.46 -16.45
C LEU A 167 5.34 -10.03 -15.60
N LEU A 168 4.23 -10.47 -16.20
CA LEU A 168 3.17 -11.16 -15.47
C LEU A 168 3.68 -12.51 -14.93
N ASP A 169 4.49 -13.23 -15.71
CA ASP A 169 5.09 -14.48 -15.26
C ASP A 169 6.14 -14.23 -14.17
N ASP A 170 6.93 -13.15 -14.29
CA ASP A 170 7.84 -12.73 -13.22
C ASP A 170 7.09 -12.39 -11.91
N LEU A 171 5.97 -11.66 -11.98
CA LEU A 171 5.10 -11.40 -10.81
C LEU A 171 4.59 -12.71 -10.20
N LYS A 172 4.05 -13.62 -11.01
CA LYS A 172 3.57 -14.93 -10.56
C LYS A 172 4.69 -15.78 -9.97
N ASN A 173 5.92 -15.64 -10.43
CA ASN A 173 7.07 -16.33 -9.85
C ASN A 173 7.48 -15.71 -8.51
N VAL A 174 7.49 -14.39 -8.39
CA VAL A 174 7.74 -13.69 -7.11
C VAL A 174 6.71 -14.12 -6.05
N MET A 175 5.43 -14.24 -6.41
CA MET A 175 4.37 -14.72 -5.50
C MET A 175 4.61 -16.12 -4.92
N LYS A 176 5.38 -16.99 -5.60
CA LYS A 176 5.66 -18.35 -5.12
C LYS A 176 6.71 -18.39 -4.01
N THR A 177 7.35 -17.25 -3.70
CA THR A 177 8.44 -17.19 -2.71
C THR A 177 7.97 -17.58 -1.31
N ASN A 178 6.88 -16.96 -0.84
CA ASN A 178 6.18 -17.26 0.41
C ASN A 178 4.88 -16.44 0.49
N ASP A 179 4.07 -16.68 1.52
CA ASP A 179 2.80 -15.98 1.70
C ASP A 179 2.98 -14.46 1.84
N ILE A 180 3.94 -13.99 2.63
CA ILE A 180 4.21 -12.55 2.82
C ILE A 180 4.44 -11.86 1.47
N VAL A 181 5.25 -12.45 0.60
CA VAL A 181 5.52 -11.91 -0.74
C VAL A 181 4.29 -12.01 -1.64
N ARG A 182 3.52 -13.10 -1.57
CA ARG A 182 2.26 -13.24 -2.30
C ARG A 182 1.29 -12.10 -1.95
N TYR A 183 1.14 -11.78 -0.67
CA TYR A 183 0.28 -10.70 -0.19
C TYR A 183 0.75 -9.31 -0.65
N ARG A 184 2.06 -9.07 -0.75
CA ARG A 184 2.60 -7.82 -1.32
C ARG A 184 2.29 -7.68 -2.81
N VAL A 185 2.25 -8.79 -3.55
CA VAL A 185 1.78 -8.75 -4.94
C VAL A 185 0.28 -8.50 -4.99
N TYR A 186 -0.53 -9.09 -4.11
CA TYR A 186 -1.95 -8.74 -4.03
C TYR A 186 -2.20 -7.27 -3.69
N GLU A 187 -1.39 -6.67 -2.81
CA GLU A 187 -1.42 -5.23 -2.53
C GLU A 187 -1.23 -4.42 -3.82
N LEU A 188 -0.21 -4.74 -4.62
CA LEU A 188 -0.03 -4.12 -5.95
C LEU A 188 -1.24 -4.31 -6.87
N ILE A 189 -1.78 -5.54 -6.96
CA ILE A 189 -2.90 -5.83 -7.84
C ILE A 189 -4.17 -5.06 -7.43
N VAL A 190 -4.43 -4.93 -6.13
CA VAL A 190 -5.57 -4.15 -5.63
C VAL A 190 -5.36 -2.65 -5.82
N GLU A 191 -4.15 -2.13 -5.62
CA GLU A 191 -3.82 -0.74 -5.92
C GLU A 191 -4.12 -0.41 -7.40
N ILE A 192 -3.64 -1.26 -8.33
CA ILE A 192 -3.89 -1.09 -9.77
C ILE A 192 -5.39 -1.23 -10.08
N SER A 193 -6.04 -2.28 -9.57
CA SER A 193 -7.46 -2.55 -9.82
C SER A 193 -8.36 -1.40 -9.35
N SER A 194 -7.95 -0.68 -8.31
CA SER A 194 -8.74 0.42 -7.73
C SER A 194 -8.68 1.71 -8.55
N VAL A 195 -7.76 1.83 -9.52
CA VAL A 195 -7.60 3.05 -10.32
C VAL A 195 -8.74 3.24 -11.32
N SER A 196 -9.11 2.19 -12.06
CA SER A 196 -10.12 2.29 -13.11
C SER A 196 -10.74 0.93 -13.47
N PRO A 197 -11.92 0.91 -14.14
CA PRO A 197 -12.51 -0.33 -14.65
C PRO A 197 -11.60 -1.08 -15.63
N GLU A 198 -10.83 -0.35 -16.43
CA GLU A 198 -9.88 -0.92 -17.39
C GLU A 198 -8.71 -1.61 -16.68
N SER A 199 -8.12 -0.95 -15.67
CA SER A 199 -7.07 -1.51 -14.83
C SER A 199 -7.54 -2.77 -14.09
N LEU A 200 -8.78 -2.75 -13.56
CA LEU A 200 -9.39 -3.93 -12.97
C LEU A 200 -9.52 -5.07 -13.98
N ASN A 201 -9.94 -4.79 -15.23
CA ASN A 201 -10.06 -5.82 -16.26
C ASN A 201 -8.72 -6.50 -16.59
N TYR A 202 -7.61 -5.77 -16.62
CA TYR A 202 -6.28 -6.36 -16.74
C TYR A 202 -5.96 -7.29 -15.56
N CYS A 203 -6.21 -6.82 -14.34
CA CYS A 203 -5.95 -7.57 -13.12
C CYS A 203 -6.82 -8.83 -12.99
N THR A 204 -8.08 -8.80 -13.41
CA THR A 204 -8.97 -9.97 -13.41
C THR A 204 -8.57 -10.97 -14.50
N THR A 205 -8.29 -10.49 -15.71
CA THR A 205 -7.84 -11.33 -16.84
C THR A 205 -6.52 -12.04 -16.52
N SER A 206 -5.64 -11.42 -15.74
CA SER A 206 -4.39 -12.03 -15.28
C SER A 206 -4.58 -13.27 -14.37
N GLY A 207 -5.77 -13.40 -13.78
CA GLY A 207 -6.16 -14.41 -12.80
C GLY A 207 -5.81 -14.06 -11.34
N LEU A 208 -5.09 -12.96 -11.10
CA LEU A 208 -4.58 -12.60 -9.77
C LEU A 208 -5.68 -12.12 -8.82
N VAL A 209 -6.66 -11.34 -9.30
CA VAL A 209 -7.83 -10.95 -8.49
C VAL A 209 -8.65 -12.18 -8.12
N THR A 210 -8.91 -13.07 -9.08
CA THR A 210 -9.62 -14.32 -8.81
C THR A 210 -8.91 -15.20 -7.79
N GLN A 211 -7.57 -15.25 -7.82
CA GLN A 211 -6.78 -15.98 -6.82
C GLN A 211 -6.93 -15.36 -5.42
N LEU A 212 -6.83 -14.03 -5.30
CA LEU A 212 -7.07 -13.32 -4.04
C LEU A 212 -8.47 -13.60 -3.47
N LEU A 213 -9.50 -13.56 -4.31
CA LEU A 213 -10.88 -13.81 -3.87
C LEU A 213 -11.11 -15.25 -3.41
N LYS A 214 -10.46 -16.22 -4.06
CA LYS A 214 -10.48 -17.62 -3.61
C LYS A 214 -9.76 -17.82 -2.27
N GLU A 215 -8.68 -17.09 -2.02
CA GLU A 215 -8.00 -17.11 -0.72
C GLU A 215 -8.88 -16.49 0.37
N LEU A 216 -9.60 -15.40 0.08
CA LEU A 216 -10.57 -14.80 1.02
C LEU A 216 -11.71 -15.76 1.41
N THR A 217 -12.17 -16.61 0.49
CA THR A 217 -13.33 -17.50 0.71
C THR A 217 -12.93 -18.95 0.96
N GLY A 218 -11.63 -19.26 0.96
CA GLY A 218 -11.06 -20.55 1.32
C GLY A 218 -11.14 -20.85 2.82
N GLU A 219 -10.57 -21.94 3.32
CA GLU A 219 -10.76 -22.39 4.72
C GLU A 219 -9.81 -21.77 5.75
N ASP A 220 -8.67 -21.24 5.32
CA ASP A 220 -7.64 -20.73 6.22
C ASP A 220 -8.05 -19.38 6.84
N VAL A 221 -8.38 -19.40 8.13
CA VAL A 221 -8.87 -18.25 8.89
C VAL A 221 -7.92 -17.05 8.87
N LEU A 222 -6.60 -17.28 8.96
CA LEU A 222 -5.62 -16.21 8.98
C LEU A 222 -5.47 -15.57 7.58
N VAL A 223 -5.53 -16.41 6.55
CA VAL A 223 -5.57 -15.97 5.15
C VAL A 223 -6.81 -15.11 4.92
N ARG A 224 -8.01 -15.54 5.37
CA ARG A 224 -9.24 -14.73 5.26
C ARG A 224 -9.09 -13.36 5.91
N ALA A 225 -8.62 -13.35 7.16
CA ALA A 225 -8.43 -12.11 7.95
C ALA A 225 -7.43 -11.14 7.28
N THR A 226 -6.46 -11.67 6.52
CA THR A 226 -5.51 -10.85 5.78
C THR A 226 -6.08 -10.36 4.44
N CYS A 227 -6.80 -11.23 3.70
CA CYS A 227 -7.37 -10.89 2.40
C CYS A 227 -8.47 -9.83 2.48
N ILE A 228 -9.26 -9.83 3.56
CA ILE A 228 -10.43 -8.94 3.66
C ILE A 228 -10.07 -7.45 3.63
N GLU A 229 -8.92 -7.04 4.16
CA GLU A 229 -8.48 -5.64 4.12
C GLU A 229 -8.23 -5.18 2.66
N MET A 230 -7.59 -6.02 1.84
CA MET A 230 -7.38 -5.71 0.42
C MET A 230 -8.69 -5.73 -0.37
N VAL A 231 -9.58 -6.69 -0.11
CA VAL A 231 -10.90 -6.74 -0.77
C VAL A 231 -11.79 -5.56 -0.36
N THR A 232 -11.68 -5.10 0.89
CA THR A 232 -12.34 -3.87 1.37
C THR A 232 -11.83 -2.64 0.60
N SER A 233 -10.51 -2.52 0.39
CA SER A 233 -9.94 -1.44 -0.42
C SER A 233 -10.50 -1.41 -1.84
N LEU A 234 -10.62 -2.59 -2.48
CA LEU A 234 -11.25 -2.70 -3.80
C LEU A 234 -12.72 -2.27 -3.78
N ALA A 235 -13.48 -2.66 -2.74
CA ALA A 235 -14.88 -2.30 -2.55
C ALA A 235 -15.11 -0.81 -2.26
N CYS A 236 -14.08 -0.04 -1.90
CA CYS A 236 -14.21 1.42 -1.81
C CYS A 236 -14.45 2.08 -3.19
N THR A 237 -14.15 1.39 -4.28
CA THR A 237 -14.35 1.89 -5.66
C THR A 237 -15.66 1.39 -6.27
N HIS A 238 -16.30 2.20 -7.12
CA HIS A 238 -17.58 1.82 -7.73
C HIS A 238 -17.47 0.55 -8.60
N HIS A 239 -16.47 0.49 -9.48
CA HIS A 239 -16.23 -0.65 -10.36
C HIS A 239 -15.77 -1.89 -9.59
N GLY A 240 -15.00 -1.72 -8.50
CA GLY A 240 -14.65 -2.81 -7.60
C GLY A 240 -15.88 -3.42 -6.94
N ARG A 241 -16.82 -2.61 -6.43
CA ARG A 241 -18.09 -3.13 -5.87
C ARG A 241 -18.94 -3.87 -6.89
N GLN A 242 -19.09 -3.30 -8.08
CA GLN A 242 -19.84 -3.94 -9.16
C GLN A 242 -19.26 -5.32 -9.49
N TYR A 243 -17.94 -5.41 -9.61
CA TYR A 243 -17.25 -6.68 -9.86
C TYR A 243 -17.44 -7.67 -8.71
N LEU A 244 -17.22 -7.26 -7.45
CA LEU A 244 -17.40 -8.13 -6.29
C LEU A 244 -18.84 -8.64 -6.14
N ALA A 245 -19.84 -7.81 -6.46
CA ALA A 245 -21.23 -8.22 -6.48
C ALA A 245 -21.54 -9.21 -7.61
N GLN A 246 -21.02 -8.96 -8.82
CA GLN A 246 -21.21 -9.86 -9.97
C GLN A 246 -20.58 -11.24 -9.75
N GLU A 247 -19.41 -11.29 -9.13
CA GLU A 247 -18.72 -12.53 -8.76
C GLU A 247 -19.33 -13.22 -7.51
N GLY A 248 -20.37 -12.63 -6.92
CA GLY A 248 -21.05 -13.18 -5.73
C GLY A 248 -20.18 -13.19 -4.47
N VAL A 249 -19.09 -12.41 -4.44
CA VAL A 249 -18.17 -12.37 -3.29
C VAL A 249 -18.84 -11.76 -2.08
N ILE A 250 -19.65 -10.72 -2.26
CA ILE A 250 -20.35 -10.05 -1.15
C ILE A 250 -21.31 -11.02 -0.46
N ASP A 251 -22.07 -11.81 -1.23
CA ASP A 251 -22.95 -12.85 -0.69
C ASP A 251 -22.13 -13.96 0.03
N GLN A 252 -20.96 -14.34 -0.49
CA GLN A 252 -20.07 -15.31 0.17
C GLN A 252 -19.54 -14.80 1.51
N ILE A 253 -19.11 -13.53 1.58
CA ILE A 253 -18.69 -12.87 2.83
C ILE A 253 -19.85 -12.88 3.83
N SER A 254 -21.07 -12.57 3.40
CA SER A 254 -22.26 -12.63 4.27
C SER A 254 -22.51 -14.05 4.81
N ASN A 255 -22.40 -15.09 3.97
CA ASN A 255 -22.56 -16.48 4.40
C ASN A 255 -21.47 -16.92 5.40
N ILE A 256 -20.25 -16.39 5.29
CA ILE A 256 -19.18 -16.63 6.27
C ILE A 256 -19.53 -16.00 7.63
N ILE A 257 -20.14 -14.81 7.65
CA ILE A 257 -20.63 -14.17 8.88
C ILE A 257 -21.74 -15.01 9.52
N VAL A 258 -22.67 -15.57 8.73
CA VAL A 258 -23.73 -16.46 9.23
C VAL A 258 -23.14 -17.68 9.96
N GLY A 259 -22.06 -18.26 9.43
CA GLY A 259 -21.41 -19.42 10.02
C GLY A 259 -20.54 -19.11 11.26
N ALA A 260 -20.31 -17.83 11.57
CA ALA A 260 -19.33 -17.42 12.58
C ALA A 260 -19.64 -17.93 14.00
N ASP A 261 -20.92 -18.09 14.35
CA ASP A 261 -21.32 -18.57 15.70
C ASP A 261 -20.90 -20.02 15.95
N SER A 262 -20.72 -20.78 14.87
CA SER A 262 -20.28 -22.16 14.92
C SER A 262 -18.76 -22.34 14.74
N ASP A 263 -18.03 -21.26 14.45
CA ASP A 263 -16.59 -21.27 14.23
C ASP A 263 -15.84 -20.79 15.49
N PRO A 264 -15.05 -21.66 16.16
CA PRO A 264 -14.22 -21.28 17.31
C PRO A 264 -13.18 -20.19 17.01
N PHE A 265 -12.86 -19.98 15.74
CA PHE A 265 -11.87 -19.00 15.27
C PHE A 265 -12.51 -17.75 14.64
N SER A 266 -13.82 -17.58 14.79
CA SER A 266 -14.54 -16.40 14.29
C SER A 266 -13.97 -15.08 14.78
N SER A 267 -13.36 -15.07 15.97
CA SER A 267 -12.73 -13.86 16.52
C SER A 267 -11.62 -13.27 15.67
N PHE A 268 -10.96 -14.09 14.84
CA PHE A 268 -9.86 -13.64 13.99
C PHE A 268 -10.31 -12.92 12.72
N TYR A 269 -11.50 -13.23 12.19
CA TYR A 269 -11.94 -12.71 10.90
C TYR A 269 -13.19 -11.85 10.98
N LEU A 270 -14.11 -12.12 11.92
CA LEU A 270 -15.40 -11.43 12.00
C LEU A 270 -15.28 -9.89 12.06
N PRO A 271 -14.34 -9.29 12.83
CA PRO A 271 -14.18 -7.83 12.83
C PRO A 271 -13.89 -7.25 11.44
N GLY A 272 -13.03 -7.91 10.65
CA GLY A 272 -12.70 -7.48 9.30
C GLY A 272 -13.90 -7.55 8.34
N PHE A 273 -14.71 -8.61 8.47
CA PHE A 273 -15.90 -8.82 7.64
C PHE A 273 -17.02 -7.83 7.99
N VAL A 274 -17.19 -7.48 9.27
CA VAL A 274 -18.13 -6.44 9.71
C VAL A 274 -17.67 -5.06 9.24
N LYS A 275 -16.37 -4.74 9.36
CA LYS A 275 -15.79 -3.51 8.83
C LYS A 275 -15.97 -3.40 7.30
N PHE A 276 -15.87 -4.50 6.56
CA PHE A 276 -16.16 -4.54 5.13
C PHE A 276 -17.59 -4.07 4.82
N PHE A 277 -18.61 -4.62 5.50
CA PHE A 277 -20.00 -4.20 5.32
C PHE A 277 -20.28 -2.78 5.82
N GLY A 278 -19.61 -2.36 6.90
CA GLY A 278 -19.65 -0.96 7.35
C GLY A 278 -19.18 0.01 6.26
N ASN A 279 -18.06 -0.29 5.58
CA ASN A 279 -17.61 0.50 4.44
C ASN A 279 -18.58 0.43 3.26
N LEU A 280 -19.14 -0.75 2.96
CA LEU A 280 -20.12 -0.92 1.90
C LEU A 280 -21.37 -0.04 2.13
N ALA A 281 -21.84 0.03 3.38
CA ALA A 281 -22.95 0.89 3.79
C ALA A 281 -22.66 2.39 3.59
N ILE A 282 -21.42 2.85 3.78
CA ILE A 282 -21.02 4.24 3.47
C ILE A 282 -21.05 4.48 1.97
N MET A 283 -20.52 3.53 1.19
CA MET A 283 -20.27 3.73 -0.23
C MET A 283 -21.53 3.64 -1.11
N ASP A 284 -22.53 2.85 -0.71
CA ASP A 284 -23.77 2.66 -1.45
C ASP A 284 -24.95 3.32 -0.71
N SER A 285 -25.61 2.59 0.19
CA SER A 285 -26.64 3.13 1.10
C SER A 285 -26.76 2.20 2.31
N PRO A 286 -26.80 2.72 3.55
CA PRO A 286 -27.01 1.91 4.74
C PRO A 286 -28.29 1.10 4.67
N GLN A 287 -29.38 1.69 4.15
CA GLN A 287 -30.65 0.98 4.04
C GLN A 287 -30.52 -0.20 3.06
N GLN A 288 -29.98 0.02 1.86
CA GLN A 288 -29.86 -1.03 0.86
C GLN A 288 -28.96 -2.18 1.34
N VAL A 289 -27.82 -1.86 1.94
CA VAL A 289 -26.86 -2.86 2.42
C VAL A 289 -27.45 -3.67 3.58
N CYS A 290 -28.03 -2.99 4.57
CA CYS A 290 -28.57 -3.66 5.76
C CYS A 290 -29.85 -4.47 5.47
N GLU A 291 -30.72 -4.01 4.56
CA GLU A 291 -31.88 -4.80 4.14
C GLU A 291 -31.47 -6.02 3.32
N ARG A 292 -30.41 -5.91 2.53
CA ARG A 292 -29.88 -7.03 1.73
C ARG A 292 -29.14 -8.05 2.59
N TYR A 293 -28.40 -7.58 3.61
CA TYR A 293 -27.56 -8.39 4.48
C TYR A 293 -27.92 -8.15 5.96
N PRO A 294 -29.12 -8.56 6.44
CA PRO A 294 -29.58 -8.27 7.80
C PRO A 294 -28.68 -8.88 8.89
N VAL A 295 -28.08 -10.03 8.61
CA VAL A 295 -27.14 -10.73 9.52
C VAL A 295 -25.94 -9.85 9.88
N PHE A 296 -25.50 -8.95 8.99
CA PHE A 296 -24.44 -8.00 9.31
C PHE A 296 -24.84 -7.10 10.48
N VAL A 297 -26.07 -6.58 10.49
CA VAL A 297 -26.54 -5.69 11.56
C VAL A 297 -26.73 -6.46 12.86
N GLU A 298 -27.31 -7.66 12.80
CA GLU A 298 -27.44 -8.54 13.96
C GLU A 298 -26.06 -8.82 14.59
N LYS A 299 -25.06 -9.14 13.78
CA LYS A 299 -23.71 -9.42 14.24
C LYS A 299 -23.00 -8.20 14.83
N VAL A 300 -23.27 -7.00 14.31
CA VAL A 300 -22.78 -5.74 14.91
C VAL A 300 -23.28 -5.59 16.34
N PHE A 301 -24.56 -5.87 16.60
CA PHE A 301 -25.12 -5.79 17.95
C PHE A 301 -24.57 -6.89 18.88
N GLU A 302 -24.46 -8.12 18.40
CA GLU A 302 -23.83 -9.21 19.16
C GLU A 302 -22.37 -8.91 19.54
N MET A 303 -21.62 -8.28 18.62
CA MET A 303 -20.23 -7.86 18.89
C MET A 303 -20.13 -6.79 19.98
N MET A 304 -21.17 -5.96 20.19
CA MET A 304 -21.20 -5.01 21.31
C MET A 304 -21.31 -5.72 22.67
N GLU A 305 -21.92 -6.90 22.70
CA GLU A 305 -22.10 -7.73 23.90
C GLU A 305 -20.90 -8.66 24.15
N SER A 306 -19.93 -8.66 23.25
CA SER A 306 -18.71 -9.47 23.37
C SER A 306 -17.86 -9.06 24.58
N GLN A 307 -17.03 -9.99 25.05
CA GLN A 307 -15.98 -9.69 26.03
C GLN A 307 -14.67 -9.23 25.37
N ASP A 308 -14.56 -9.32 24.04
CA ASP A 308 -13.39 -8.93 23.28
C ASP A 308 -13.44 -7.42 22.96
N PRO A 309 -12.50 -6.60 23.47
CA PRO A 309 -12.44 -5.16 23.17
C PRO A 309 -12.36 -4.84 21.68
N THR A 310 -11.75 -5.71 20.86
CA THR A 310 -11.65 -5.52 19.40
C THR A 310 -13.02 -5.63 18.75
N MET A 311 -13.82 -6.61 19.17
CA MET A 311 -15.18 -6.80 18.69
C MET A 311 -16.06 -5.60 19.05
N ILE A 312 -16.00 -5.19 20.32
CA ILE A 312 -16.76 -4.04 20.81
C ILE A 312 -16.35 -2.77 20.04
N GLY A 313 -15.05 -2.53 19.88
CA GLY A 313 -14.53 -1.36 19.16
C GLY A 313 -15.05 -1.28 17.73
N VAL A 314 -14.95 -2.38 16.98
CA VAL A 314 -15.46 -2.43 15.59
C VAL A 314 -16.98 -2.27 15.53
N ALA A 315 -17.72 -2.86 16.46
CA ALA A 315 -19.18 -2.70 16.54
C ALA A 315 -19.58 -1.24 16.76
N VAL A 316 -18.94 -0.57 17.72
CA VAL A 316 -19.19 0.84 18.06
C VAL A 316 -18.86 1.74 16.88
N ASP A 317 -17.71 1.55 16.24
CA ASP A 317 -17.33 2.30 15.03
C ASP A 317 -18.36 2.12 13.91
N THR A 318 -18.82 0.88 13.71
CA THR A 318 -19.81 0.54 12.68
C THR A 318 -21.17 1.18 12.97
N ILE A 319 -21.62 1.19 14.23
CA ILE A 319 -22.85 1.89 14.63
C ILE A 319 -22.70 3.40 14.45
N GLY A 320 -21.54 3.96 14.81
CA GLY A 320 -21.25 5.38 14.56
C GLY A 320 -21.36 5.74 13.08
N ILE A 321 -20.83 4.88 12.21
CA ILE A 321 -20.93 5.00 10.76
C ILE A 321 -22.39 4.95 10.30
N LEU A 322 -23.15 3.91 10.67
CA LEU A 322 -24.55 3.77 10.27
C LEU A 322 -25.41 4.93 10.82
N GLY A 323 -25.21 5.28 12.08
CA GLY A 323 -25.93 6.36 12.77
C GLY A 323 -25.56 7.78 12.30
N SER A 324 -24.56 7.93 11.42
CA SER A 324 -24.12 9.24 10.91
C SER A 324 -25.15 9.91 9.97
N ASN A 325 -26.09 9.14 9.41
CA ASN A 325 -27.12 9.65 8.50
C ASN A 325 -28.53 9.12 8.85
N VAL A 326 -29.55 9.68 8.20
CA VAL A 326 -30.96 9.38 8.51
C VAL A 326 -31.33 7.94 8.15
N GLU A 327 -30.88 7.44 6.99
CA GLU A 327 -31.17 6.08 6.54
C GLU A 327 -30.62 5.03 7.52
N GLY A 328 -29.37 5.16 7.93
CA GLY A 328 -28.78 4.22 8.86
C GLY A 328 -29.39 4.32 10.26
N LYS A 329 -29.84 5.50 10.72
CA LYS A 329 -30.63 5.61 11.97
C LYS A 329 -31.95 4.83 11.88
N GLN A 330 -32.65 4.88 10.74
CA GLN A 330 -33.88 4.12 10.55
C GLN A 330 -33.63 2.61 10.59
N VAL A 331 -32.54 2.15 9.98
CA VAL A 331 -32.11 0.74 10.04
C VAL A 331 -31.81 0.32 11.48
N LEU A 332 -31.01 1.13 12.20
CA LEU A 332 -30.65 0.85 13.59
C LEU A 332 -31.88 0.83 14.49
N GLN A 333 -32.80 1.78 14.32
CA GLN A 333 -34.05 1.82 15.07
C GLN A 333 -34.90 0.56 14.83
N LYS A 334 -35.10 0.17 13.57
CA LYS A 334 -35.90 -1.02 13.21
C LYS A 334 -35.31 -2.31 13.82
N THR A 335 -33.99 -2.40 13.85
CA THR A 335 -33.30 -3.59 14.40
C THR A 335 -33.30 -3.58 15.92
N ALA A 336 -33.10 -2.42 16.56
CA ALA A 336 -33.18 -2.27 18.01
C ALA A 336 -34.59 -2.56 18.56
N GLU A 337 -35.65 -2.15 17.84
CA GLU A 337 -37.04 -2.49 18.17
C GLU A 337 -37.30 -4.00 18.10
N GLN A 338 -36.55 -4.75 17.29
CA GLN A 338 -36.65 -6.21 17.16
C GLN A 338 -35.83 -6.97 18.21
N GLN A 339 -34.74 -6.37 18.73
CA GLN A 339 -33.83 -7.01 19.69
C GLN A 339 -34.04 -6.59 21.16
N THR A 340 -35.07 -5.78 21.47
CA THR A 340 -35.56 -5.38 22.83
C THR A 340 -34.62 -4.51 23.69
N ASP A 341 -35.22 -3.83 24.69
CA ASP A 341 -34.72 -2.78 25.62
C ASP A 341 -33.24 -2.84 26.09
N ASP A 342 -32.59 -3.99 26.03
CA ASP A 342 -31.22 -4.19 26.50
C ASP A 342 -30.18 -3.44 25.65
N LEU A 343 -30.42 -3.30 24.34
CA LEU A 343 -29.56 -2.52 23.44
C LEU A 343 -29.63 -1.00 23.71
N LEU A 344 -30.83 -0.48 23.97
CA LEU A 344 -31.02 0.92 24.35
C LEU A 344 -30.38 1.19 25.72
N ARG A 345 -30.55 0.28 26.69
CA ARG A 345 -29.89 0.39 28.00
C ARG A 345 -28.37 0.26 27.92
N MET A 346 -27.84 -0.57 27.03
CA MET A 346 -26.40 -0.68 26.81
C MET A 346 -25.84 0.55 26.12
N ALA A 347 -26.49 1.06 25.07
CA ALA A 347 -26.09 2.30 24.43
C ALA A 347 -26.13 3.47 25.42
N GLU A 348 -27.20 3.59 26.21
CA GLU A 348 -27.30 4.59 27.29
C GLU A 348 -26.22 4.40 28.35
N SER A 349 -25.96 3.16 28.79
CA SER A 349 -24.88 2.85 29.74
C SER A 349 -23.51 3.21 29.16
N TRP A 350 -23.26 2.91 27.90
CA TRP A 350 -22.02 3.25 27.19
C TRP A 350 -21.85 4.75 27.01
N PHE A 351 -22.87 5.47 26.52
CA PHE A 351 -22.86 6.92 26.43
C PHE A 351 -22.67 7.57 27.81
N SER A 352 -23.26 6.99 28.87
CA SER A 352 -23.06 7.45 30.24
C SER A 352 -21.61 7.25 30.71
N SER A 353 -20.98 6.12 30.39
CA SER A 353 -19.57 5.82 30.69
C SER A 353 -18.62 6.70 29.88
N LEU A 354 -18.89 6.92 28.59
CA LEU A 354 -18.18 7.87 27.73
C LEU A 354 -18.28 9.32 28.25
N SER A 355 -19.42 9.69 28.83
CA SER A 355 -19.61 11.03 29.41
C SER A 355 -18.89 11.21 30.76
N ARG A 356 -18.66 10.11 31.51
CA ARG A 356 -18.05 10.14 32.84
C ARG A 356 -16.54 10.03 32.81
N ASP A 357 -16.00 9.04 32.12
CA ASP A 357 -14.56 8.76 32.05
C ASP A 357 -14.13 8.33 30.63
N PRO A 358 -14.17 9.25 29.65
CA PRO A 358 -13.90 8.92 28.25
C PRO A 358 -12.50 8.32 28.07
N LEU A 359 -11.49 8.79 28.82
CA LEU A 359 -10.10 8.33 28.70
C LEU A 359 -9.86 6.90 29.21
N GLU A 360 -10.61 6.44 30.21
CA GLU A 360 -10.54 5.05 30.70
C GLU A 360 -11.14 4.08 29.68
N LEU A 361 -12.25 4.49 29.06
CA LEU A 361 -12.95 3.71 28.05
C LEU A 361 -12.12 3.58 26.76
N PHE A 362 -11.50 4.68 26.30
CA PHE A 362 -10.55 4.62 25.17
C PHE A 362 -9.28 3.83 25.50
N ARG A 363 -8.82 3.79 26.76
CA ARG A 363 -7.68 2.96 27.19
C ARG A 363 -7.99 1.47 27.16
N GLY A 364 -9.22 1.07 27.48
CA GLY A 364 -9.66 -0.34 27.39
C GLY A 364 -9.85 -0.85 25.96
N ILE A 365 -10.03 0.05 24.99
CA ILE A 365 -10.13 -0.27 23.55
C ILE A 365 -8.74 -0.29 22.86
N SER A 366 -7.72 0.31 23.48
CA SER A 366 -6.36 0.45 22.92
C SER A 366 -5.33 -0.59 23.41
N THR A 367 -5.77 -1.65 24.08
CA THR A 367 -4.97 -2.81 24.46
C THR A 367 -5.51 -4.06 23.79
#